data_AF-A0A9D9KB05-F1
#
_entry.id   AF-A0A9D9KB05-F1
#
_cell.length_a   1.000
_cell.length_b   1.000
_cell.length_c   1.000
_cell.angle_alpha   90.00
_cell.angle_beta   90.00
_cell.angle_gamma   90.00
#
_symmetry.space_group_name_H-M   'P 1'
#
loop_
_entity.id
_entity.type
_entity.pdbx_description
1 polymer ?
#
loop_
_entity_poly.entity_id
_entity_poly.type
_entity_poly.pdbx_seq_one_letter_code
_entity_poly.pdbx_strand_id
1 'polypeptide(L)'
;MAWDAYKADGDLEEEHGDIAILVRLAFSKQKTLIGVAFLEAKRNYGSSGYKKLNWKQLEYQSSQVSNHQVLLYDDRPTNDCIMNLLKQGYCQLCFSKPYQSTQAIVVPTPHVLAFRRRIRKINLLGLPLAYKLCCRYLQGLDLDFSSQLVSAVKAGVVGRIKYLLVAHVVREGDGEPTIQNIEINREHYRRLSSNGRNG
;
A
#
# COMPACT_ATOMS: atom_id res chain seq x y z
N MET A 1 -9.71 9.30 -12.14
CA MET A 1 -9.62 8.51 -10.90
C MET A 1 -10.20 9.34 -9.77
N ALA A 2 -10.85 8.73 -8.79
CA ALA A 2 -11.24 9.38 -7.53
C ALA A 2 -10.74 8.55 -6.35
N TRP A 3 -10.39 9.18 -5.24
CA TRP A 3 -9.86 8.49 -4.07
C TRP A 3 -10.23 9.21 -2.78
N ASP A 4 -10.19 8.46 -1.67
CA ASP A 4 -10.35 8.94 -0.31
C ASP A 4 -9.42 8.20 0.64
N ALA A 5 -8.97 8.89 1.68
CA ALA A 5 -8.21 8.29 2.76
C ALA A 5 -9.00 8.34 4.07
N TYR A 6 -8.85 7.29 4.87
CA TYR A 6 -9.50 7.13 6.15
C TYR A 6 -8.48 6.65 7.19
N LYS A 7 -8.80 6.92 8.44
CA LYS A 7 -8.08 6.42 9.60
C LYS A 7 -9.06 5.74 10.55
N ALA A 8 -8.66 4.59 11.07
CA ALA A 8 -9.40 3.92 12.13
C ALA A 8 -9.10 4.55 13.50
N ASP A 9 -10.09 4.57 14.38
CA ASP A 9 -9.96 5.01 15.77
C ASP A 9 -9.96 3.82 16.74
N GLY A 10 -9.28 3.98 17.88
CA GLY A 10 -9.17 2.97 18.94
C GLY A 10 -7.84 2.19 18.94
N ASP A 11 -7.72 1.24 19.87
CA ASP A 11 -6.58 0.32 19.94
C ASP A 11 -6.74 -0.78 18.90
N LEU A 12 -5.78 -0.91 17.99
CA LEU A 12 -5.92 -1.74 16.81
C LEU A 12 -5.03 -2.99 16.91
N GLU A 13 -5.55 -4.16 16.55
CA GLU A 13 -4.76 -5.39 16.41
C GLU A 13 -4.33 -5.56 14.96
N GLU A 14 -3.07 -5.24 14.62
CA GLU A 14 -2.54 -5.12 13.24
C GLU A 14 -2.33 -6.49 12.53
N GLU A 15 -3.39 -7.29 12.36
CA GLU A 15 -3.29 -8.65 11.81
C GLU A 15 -2.85 -8.70 10.34
N HIS A 16 -3.15 -7.66 9.58
CA HIS A 16 -2.93 -7.60 8.13
C HIS A 16 -2.02 -6.44 7.71
N GLY A 17 -1.51 -5.66 8.68
CA GLY A 17 -0.62 -4.52 8.46
C GLY A 17 -1.22 -3.18 8.87
N ASP A 18 -0.38 -2.14 8.83
CA ASP A 18 -0.74 -0.76 9.15
C ASP A 18 -1.71 -0.11 8.14
N ILE A 19 -1.63 -0.48 6.86
CA ILE A 19 -2.32 0.21 5.76
C ILE A 19 -3.00 -0.80 4.83
N ALA A 20 -4.25 -0.52 4.46
CA ALA A 20 -4.93 -1.18 3.35
C ALA A 20 -5.22 -0.20 2.22
N ILE A 21 -5.06 -0.66 0.98
CA ILE A 21 -5.38 0.10 -0.23
C ILE A 21 -6.44 -0.68 -1.00
N LEU A 22 -7.69 -0.25 -0.88
CA LEU A 22 -8.84 -0.84 -1.54
C LEU A 22 -9.03 -0.18 -2.91
N VAL A 23 -8.95 -0.97 -3.98
CA VAL A 23 -9.05 -0.48 -5.35
C VAL A 23 -10.27 -1.10 -6.02
N ARG A 24 -11.20 -0.27 -6.46
CA ARG A 24 -12.27 -0.65 -7.38
C ARG A 24 -11.86 -0.30 -8.81
N LEU A 25 -11.85 -1.32 -9.66
CA LEU A 25 -11.67 -1.19 -11.09
C LEU A 25 -13.04 -1.29 -11.75
N ALA A 26 -13.42 -0.27 -12.51
CA ALA A 26 -14.60 -0.30 -13.36
C ALA A 26 -14.19 -0.54 -14.81
N PHE A 27 -14.87 -1.48 -15.45
CA PHE A 27 -14.73 -1.82 -16.86
C PHE A 27 -16.02 -1.48 -17.61
N SER A 28 -15.99 -1.61 -18.94
CA SER A 28 -17.17 -1.48 -19.78
C SER A 28 -18.30 -2.43 -19.32
N LYS A 29 -19.56 -2.03 -19.61
CA LYS A 29 -20.78 -2.82 -19.30
C LYS A 29 -20.99 -3.13 -17.80
N GLN A 30 -20.71 -2.15 -16.92
CA GLN A 30 -20.94 -2.23 -15.46
C GLN A 30 -20.17 -3.36 -14.74
N LYS A 31 -19.17 -3.97 -15.37
CA LYS A 31 -18.31 -4.96 -14.71
C LYS A 31 -17.37 -4.26 -13.75
N THR A 32 -17.27 -4.78 -12.53
CA THR A 32 -16.39 -4.21 -11.50
C THR A 32 -15.58 -5.30 -10.85
N LEU A 33 -14.36 -4.93 -10.45
CA LEU A 33 -13.47 -5.79 -9.68
C LEU A 33 -12.95 -4.96 -8.49
N ILE A 34 -13.01 -5.52 -7.29
CA ILE A 34 -12.51 -4.87 -6.09
C ILE A 34 -11.41 -5.76 -5.51
N GLY A 35 -10.23 -5.18 -5.32
CA GLY A 35 -9.10 -5.85 -4.67
C GLY A 35 -8.48 -4.96 -3.62
N VAL A 36 -7.69 -5.56 -2.72
CA VAL A 36 -7.02 -4.87 -1.61
C VAL A 36 -5.54 -5.20 -1.56
N ALA A 37 -4.69 -4.19 -1.37
CA ALA A 37 -3.29 -4.38 -1.00
C ALA A 37 -3.08 -4.04 0.47
N PHE A 38 -2.13 -4.74 1.12
CA PHE A 38 -1.81 -4.59 2.52
C PHE A 38 -0.35 -4.22 2.72
N LEU A 39 -0.08 -3.23 3.56
CA LEU A 39 1.26 -2.73 3.87
C LEU A 39 1.50 -2.61 5.37
N GLU A 40 2.59 -3.20 5.84
CA GLU A 40 3.17 -2.94 7.15
C GLU A 40 4.18 -1.78 7.06
N ALA A 41 3.93 -0.66 7.72
CA ALA A 41 4.71 0.55 7.59
C ALA A 41 5.81 0.65 8.68
N LYS A 42 7.07 0.80 8.27
CA LYS A 42 8.22 0.84 9.18
C LYS A 42 9.19 1.96 8.83
N ARG A 43 9.39 2.85 9.80
CA ARG A 43 10.30 4.00 9.72
C ARG A 43 11.76 3.59 9.90
N ASN A 44 12.65 4.22 9.15
CA ASN A 44 14.09 4.23 9.43
C ASN A 44 14.43 5.19 10.59
N TYR A 45 15.25 4.74 11.54
CA TYR A 45 15.74 5.53 12.68
C TYR A 45 17.25 5.81 12.55
N GLY A 46 17.69 6.25 11.38
CA GLY A 46 19.08 6.61 11.09
C GLY A 46 20.02 5.42 11.27
N SER A 47 20.96 5.51 12.22
CA SER A 47 21.95 4.46 12.50
C SER A 47 21.32 3.13 12.94
N SER A 48 20.13 3.17 13.53
CA SER A 48 19.41 1.98 13.99
C SER A 48 18.60 1.28 12.89
N GLY A 49 18.54 1.85 11.68
CA GLY A 49 17.77 1.30 10.58
C GLY A 49 16.28 1.13 10.93
N TYR A 50 15.69 0.02 10.50
CA TYR A 50 14.28 -0.33 10.70
C TYR A 50 14.07 -1.09 12.02
N LYS A 51 14.50 -0.49 13.14
CA LYS A 51 14.51 -1.14 14.48
C LYS A 51 13.16 -1.71 14.93
N LYS A 52 12.05 -1.19 14.39
CA LYS A 52 10.67 -1.59 14.72
C LYS A 52 10.15 -2.78 13.89
N LEU A 53 10.94 -3.37 13.00
CA LEU A 53 10.56 -4.61 12.32
C LEU A 53 10.40 -5.75 13.34
N ASN A 54 9.19 -6.32 13.40
CA ASN A 54 8.86 -7.47 14.22
C ASN A 54 8.71 -8.71 13.33
N TRP A 55 9.63 -9.67 13.47
CA TRP A 55 9.67 -10.82 12.58
C TRP A 55 8.48 -11.76 12.74
N LYS A 56 8.03 -11.99 13.99
CA LYS A 56 6.86 -12.84 14.25
C LYS A 56 5.59 -12.22 13.67
N GLN A 57 5.45 -10.90 13.80
CA GLN A 57 4.34 -10.17 13.21
C GLN A 57 4.34 -10.27 11.69
N LEU A 58 5.50 -10.08 11.05
CA LEU A 58 5.62 -10.19 9.59
C LEU A 58 5.35 -11.62 9.09
N GLU A 59 5.81 -12.65 9.80
CA GLU A 59 5.51 -14.05 9.51
C GLU A 59 3.99 -14.32 9.59
N TYR A 60 3.35 -13.84 10.66
CA TYR A 60 1.91 -13.94 10.84
C TYR A 60 1.15 -13.20 9.72
N GLN A 61 1.41 -11.91 9.52
CA GLN A 61 0.75 -11.11 8.48
C GLN A 61 0.93 -11.71 7.08
N SER A 62 2.14 -12.18 6.75
CA SER A 62 2.41 -12.82 5.47
C SER A 62 1.73 -14.18 5.29
N SER A 63 1.26 -14.82 6.36
CA SER A 63 0.46 -16.04 6.30
C SER A 63 -1.04 -15.77 6.09
N GLN A 64 -1.52 -14.57 6.44
CA GLN A 64 -2.94 -14.20 6.34
C GLN A 64 -3.32 -13.66 4.96
N VAL A 65 -2.37 -13.11 4.21
CA VAL A 65 -2.63 -12.52 2.88
C VAL A 65 -1.64 -13.00 1.84
N SER A 66 -2.11 -13.17 0.61
CA SER A 66 -1.31 -13.74 -0.49
C SER A 66 -0.13 -12.85 -0.91
N ASN A 67 -0.24 -11.54 -0.72
CA ASN A 67 0.75 -10.56 -1.18
C ASN A 67 1.05 -9.48 -0.13
N HIS A 68 1.40 -9.89 1.09
CA HIS A 68 1.78 -8.95 2.15
C HIS A 68 3.08 -8.21 1.79
N GLN A 69 3.14 -6.90 1.99
CA GLN A 69 4.32 -6.10 1.70
C GLN A 69 4.66 -5.17 2.87
N VAL A 70 5.92 -4.76 2.96
CA VAL A 70 6.43 -3.84 3.97
C VAL A 70 6.73 -2.50 3.31
N LEU A 71 6.12 -1.43 3.80
CA LEU A 71 6.42 -0.05 3.44
C LEU A 71 7.54 0.47 4.34
N LEU A 72 8.74 0.55 3.79
CA LEU A 72 9.91 1.14 4.43
C LEU A 72 9.98 2.62 4.07
N TYR A 73 10.00 3.50 5.06
CA TYR A 73 10.07 4.94 4.82
C TYR A 73 11.12 5.64 5.68
N ASP A 74 11.64 6.73 5.13
CA ASP A 74 12.78 7.47 5.67
C ASP A 74 12.56 8.97 5.50
N ASP A 75 13.18 9.78 6.35
CA ASP A 75 13.13 11.24 6.21
C ASP A 75 14.04 11.72 5.07
N ARG A 76 15.11 10.99 4.80
CA ARG A 76 16.04 11.25 3.69
C ARG A 76 15.71 10.37 2.49
N PRO A 77 15.68 10.95 1.27
CA PRO A 77 15.51 10.16 0.07
C PRO A 77 16.65 9.15 -0.13
N THR A 78 16.37 8.11 -0.90
CA THR A 78 17.34 7.11 -1.35
C THR A 78 17.10 6.75 -2.81
N ASN A 79 18.14 6.28 -3.49
CA ASN A 79 18.11 5.71 -4.83
C ASN A 79 18.35 4.19 -4.84
N ASP A 80 18.37 3.55 -3.67
CA ASP A 80 18.68 2.11 -3.51
C ASP A 80 17.80 1.21 -4.40
N CYS A 81 16.51 1.52 -4.56
CA CYS A 81 15.58 0.68 -5.31
C CYS A 81 15.56 0.93 -6.83
N ILE A 82 16.34 1.89 -7.36
CA ILE A 82 16.24 2.30 -8.77
C ILE A 82 16.67 1.18 -9.71
N MET A 83 17.71 0.42 -9.35
CA MET A 83 18.15 -0.71 -10.17
C MET A 83 17.09 -1.80 -10.29
N ASN A 84 16.26 -2.03 -9.26
CA ASN A 84 15.14 -2.95 -9.37
C ASN A 84 14.06 -2.44 -10.30
N LEU A 85 13.73 -1.14 -10.21
CA LEU A 85 12.77 -0.52 -11.10
C LEU A 85 13.20 -0.66 -12.57
N LEU A 86 14.47 -0.41 -12.88
CA LEU A 86 15.04 -0.56 -14.22
C LEU A 86 14.96 -2.00 -14.72
N LYS A 87 15.28 -2.98 -13.87
CA LYS A 87 15.24 -4.41 -14.21
C LYS A 87 13.84 -4.91 -14.56
N GLN A 88 12.78 -4.24 -14.11
CA GLN A 88 11.41 -4.64 -14.48
C GLN A 88 11.06 -4.29 -15.93
N GLY A 89 11.89 -3.56 -16.68
CA GLY A 89 11.75 -3.37 -18.12
C GLY A 89 10.57 -2.47 -18.56
N TYR A 90 9.68 -2.08 -17.63
CA TYR A 90 8.47 -1.31 -17.93
C TYR A 90 8.71 0.17 -18.26
N CYS A 91 9.94 0.65 -18.27
CA CYS A 91 10.20 2.08 -18.33
C CYS A 91 11.56 2.42 -18.93
N GLN A 92 11.69 2.33 -20.27
CA GLN A 92 12.84 2.90 -20.99
C GLN A 92 12.95 4.44 -20.78
N LEU A 93 11.86 5.10 -20.37
CA LEU A 93 11.79 6.53 -20.04
C LEU A 93 12.03 6.85 -18.55
N CYS A 94 12.41 5.88 -17.70
CA CYS A 94 12.64 6.12 -16.26
C CYS A 94 13.91 6.91 -15.95
N PHE A 95 14.66 7.32 -16.99
CA PHE A 95 15.66 8.39 -16.89
C PHE A 95 15.03 9.79 -16.76
N SER A 96 13.72 9.93 -17.00
CA SER A 96 12.98 11.13 -16.62
C SER A 96 12.99 11.29 -15.09
N LYS A 97 13.05 12.55 -14.62
CA LYS A 97 13.39 12.91 -13.24
C LYS A 97 12.49 12.38 -12.09
N PRO A 98 11.23 11.93 -12.22
CA PRO A 98 10.42 11.70 -11.01
C PRO A 98 10.78 10.44 -10.21
N TYR A 99 11.62 9.54 -10.72
CA TYR A 99 11.95 8.28 -10.04
C TYR A 99 13.44 8.13 -9.69
N GLN A 100 14.23 9.20 -9.66
CA GLN A 100 15.66 9.09 -9.33
C GLN A 100 15.93 8.89 -7.84
N SER A 101 14.99 9.29 -6.97
CA SER A 101 15.06 9.04 -5.54
C SER A 101 13.66 8.97 -4.93
N THR A 102 13.54 8.32 -3.78
CA THR A 102 12.28 8.19 -3.05
C THR A 102 12.52 8.12 -1.55
N GLN A 103 11.54 8.57 -0.76
CA GLN A 103 11.51 8.44 0.69
C GLN A 103 10.72 7.20 1.16
N ALA A 104 10.09 6.47 0.25
CA ALA A 104 9.17 5.39 0.56
C ALA A 104 9.34 4.23 -0.43
N ILE A 105 9.70 3.06 0.08
CA ILE A 105 9.99 1.86 -0.68
C ILE A 105 9.11 0.73 -0.16
N VAL A 106 8.49 0.00 -1.07
CA VAL A 106 7.70 -1.17 -0.74
C VAL A 106 8.49 -2.42 -1.11
N VAL A 107 8.62 -3.33 -0.14
CA VAL A 107 9.36 -4.58 -0.28
C VAL A 107 8.40 -5.75 -0.01
N PRO A 108 8.37 -6.80 -0.84
CA PRO A 108 7.62 -8.00 -0.51
C PRO A 108 8.06 -8.59 0.82
N THR A 109 7.10 -8.93 1.69
CA THR A 109 7.41 -9.45 3.03
C THR A 109 8.27 -10.70 3.01
N PRO A 110 8.07 -11.66 2.08
CA PRO A 110 8.97 -12.80 1.97
C PRO A 110 10.45 -12.41 1.78
N HIS A 111 10.75 -11.34 1.02
CA HIS A 111 12.13 -10.85 0.88
C HIS A 111 12.67 -10.24 2.18
N VAL A 112 11.83 -9.50 2.92
CA VAL A 112 12.20 -8.93 4.22
C VAL A 112 12.48 -10.05 5.23
N LEU A 113 11.65 -11.10 5.25
CA LEU A 113 11.81 -12.28 6.09
C LEU A 113 13.05 -13.11 5.70
N ALA A 114 13.32 -13.28 4.41
CA ALA A 114 14.53 -13.95 3.95
C ALA A 114 15.81 -13.16 4.30
N PHE A 115 15.77 -11.82 4.23
CA PHE A 115 16.92 -10.98 4.54
C PHE A 115 17.18 -10.85 6.05
N ARG A 116 16.13 -10.85 6.89
CA ARG A 116 16.17 -10.91 8.37
C ARG A 116 17.15 -9.95 9.06
N ARG A 117 17.43 -8.80 8.44
CA ARG A 117 18.24 -7.72 9.02
C ARG A 117 17.43 -6.43 9.04
N ARG A 118 17.69 -5.55 10.02
CA ARG A 118 16.96 -4.28 10.19
C ARG A 118 17.70 -3.07 9.61
N ILE A 119 18.48 -3.25 8.54
CA ILE A 119 19.35 -2.19 7.99
C ILE A 119 18.75 -1.54 6.75
N ARG A 120 19.19 -0.32 6.43
CA ARG A 120 18.72 0.45 5.26
C ARG A 120 18.86 -0.31 3.93
N LYS A 121 19.86 -1.21 3.81
CA LYS A 121 20.10 -2.01 2.60
C LYS A 121 18.93 -2.90 2.17
N ILE A 122 17.93 -3.16 3.02
CA ILE A 122 16.68 -3.84 2.60
C ILE A 122 16.00 -3.09 1.44
N ASN A 123 16.20 -1.78 1.35
CA ASN A 123 15.67 -0.93 0.28
C ASN A 123 16.03 -1.41 -1.12
N LEU A 124 17.18 -2.09 -1.27
CA LEU A 124 17.64 -2.70 -2.51
C LEU A 124 16.74 -3.84 -3.01
N LEU A 125 15.77 -4.30 -2.22
CA LEU A 125 14.86 -5.41 -2.54
C LEU A 125 13.46 -4.93 -2.95
N GLY A 126 13.22 -3.62 -2.92
CA GLY A 126 11.89 -3.04 -3.12
C GLY A 126 11.76 -2.21 -4.40
N LEU A 127 10.62 -1.54 -4.47
CA LEU A 127 10.26 -0.56 -5.49
C LEU A 127 9.71 0.71 -4.82
N PRO A 128 9.83 1.90 -5.45
CA PRO A 128 9.22 3.12 -4.92
C PRO A 128 7.72 2.96 -4.68
N LEU A 129 7.21 3.48 -3.56
CA LEU A 129 5.77 3.46 -3.24
C LEU A 129 4.93 4.08 -4.36
N ALA A 130 5.37 5.20 -4.93
CA ALA A 130 4.67 5.87 -6.02
C ALA A 130 4.50 4.95 -7.25
N TYR A 131 5.54 4.19 -7.60
CA TYR A 131 5.47 3.21 -8.68
C TYR A 131 4.49 2.07 -8.34
N LYS A 132 4.57 1.52 -7.13
CA LYS A 132 3.66 0.47 -6.66
C LYS A 132 2.22 0.92 -6.68
N LEU A 133 1.93 2.13 -6.21
CA LEU A 133 0.59 2.69 -6.23
C LEU A 133 0.08 2.88 -7.66
N CYS A 134 0.80 3.66 -8.47
CA CYS A 134 0.31 4.10 -9.78
C CYS A 134 0.37 3.02 -10.86
N CYS A 135 1.43 2.21 -10.87
CA CYS A 135 1.71 1.25 -11.94
C CYS A 135 1.37 -0.19 -11.57
N ARG A 136 1.09 -0.49 -10.29
CA ARG A 136 0.71 -1.84 -9.85
C ARG A 136 -0.70 -1.84 -9.26
N TYR A 137 -0.90 -1.28 -8.07
CA TYR A 137 -2.18 -1.36 -7.34
C TYR A 137 -3.35 -0.76 -8.11
N LEU A 138 -3.21 0.48 -8.61
CA LEU A 138 -4.27 1.15 -9.37
C LEU A 138 -4.53 0.49 -10.74
N GLN A 139 -3.63 -0.39 -11.19
CA GLN A 139 -3.80 -1.19 -12.41
C GLN A 139 -4.45 -2.55 -12.13
N GLY A 140 -4.73 -2.88 -10.86
CA GLY A 140 -5.24 -4.19 -10.45
C GLY A 140 -4.16 -5.24 -10.22
N LEU A 141 -2.88 -4.86 -10.26
CA LEU A 141 -1.77 -5.76 -9.99
C LEU A 141 -1.41 -5.73 -8.50
N ASP A 142 -0.88 -6.83 -8.00
CA ASP A 142 -0.45 -6.99 -6.61
C ASP A 142 -1.57 -6.83 -5.56
N LEU A 143 -2.84 -6.91 -5.97
CA LEU A 143 -3.99 -6.89 -5.08
C LEU A 143 -4.42 -8.31 -4.70
N ASP A 144 -5.00 -8.46 -3.50
CA ASP A 144 -5.76 -9.62 -3.09
C ASP A 144 -7.25 -9.41 -3.44
N PHE A 145 -7.85 -10.38 -4.11
CA PHE A 145 -9.25 -10.33 -4.59
C PHE A 145 -10.18 -11.22 -3.76
N SER A 146 -9.72 -11.76 -2.64
CA SER A 146 -10.56 -12.51 -1.71
C SER A 146 -11.77 -11.68 -1.28
N SER A 147 -12.97 -12.18 -1.56
CA SER A 147 -14.23 -11.53 -1.17
C SER A 147 -14.34 -11.38 0.35
N GLN A 148 -13.76 -12.31 1.11
CA GLN A 148 -13.70 -12.27 2.56
C GLN A 148 -12.85 -11.10 3.05
N LEU A 149 -11.61 -10.96 2.54
CA LEU A 149 -10.71 -9.87 2.93
C LEU A 149 -11.25 -8.50 2.52
N VAL A 150 -11.76 -8.39 1.29
CA VAL A 150 -12.39 -7.16 0.79
C VAL A 150 -13.57 -6.75 1.67
N SER A 151 -14.47 -7.68 1.98
CA SER A 151 -15.64 -7.40 2.81
C SER A 151 -15.25 -7.00 4.23
N ALA A 152 -14.27 -7.69 4.81
CA ALA A 152 -13.83 -7.40 6.17
C ALA A 152 -13.11 -6.05 6.30
N VAL A 153 -12.33 -5.64 5.28
CA VAL A 153 -11.73 -4.30 5.22
C VAL A 153 -12.80 -3.23 5.11
N LYS A 154 -13.80 -3.40 4.23
CA LYS A 154 -14.93 -2.47 4.10
C LYS A 154 -15.73 -2.33 5.40
N ALA A 155 -15.96 -3.45 6.08
CA ALA A 155 -16.73 -3.51 7.32
C ALA A 155 -15.96 -2.94 8.53
N GLY A 156 -14.63 -2.81 8.44
CA GLY A 156 -13.77 -2.44 9.57
C GLY A 156 -13.54 -3.58 10.57
N VAL A 157 -13.80 -4.83 10.16
CA VAL A 157 -13.74 -6.03 11.00
C VAL A 157 -12.36 -6.69 10.96
N VAL A 158 -11.66 -6.65 9.82
CA VAL A 158 -10.33 -7.27 9.69
C VAL A 158 -9.28 -6.44 10.44
N GLY A 159 -8.65 -7.06 11.45
CA GLY A 159 -7.35 -6.68 12.03
C GLY A 159 -7.11 -5.19 12.21
N ARG A 160 -8.19 -4.43 12.47
CA ARG A 160 -8.23 -2.99 12.64
C ARG A 160 -7.14 -2.24 11.84
N ILE A 161 -7.20 -2.32 10.51
CA ILE A 161 -6.29 -1.56 9.64
C ILE A 161 -6.31 -0.08 10.04
N LYS A 162 -5.13 0.48 10.34
CA LYS A 162 -5.04 1.84 10.86
C LYS A 162 -5.36 2.90 9.81
N TYR A 163 -4.87 2.70 8.59
CA TYR A 163 -5.08 3.62 7.48
C TYR A 163 -5.67 2.90 6.28
N LEU A 164 -6.76 3.44 5.75
CA LEU A 164 -7.43 2.88 4.58
C LEU A 164 -7.41 3.92 3.46
N LEU A 165 -6.80 3.56 2.32
CA LEU A 165 -6.92 4.30 1.07
C LEU A 165 -7.95 3.59 0.20
N VAL A 166 -8.98 4.32 -0.24
CA VAL A 166 -10.00 3.84 -1.16
C VAL A 166 -9.81 4.54 -2.48
N ALA A 167 -9.58 3.78 -3.55
CA ALA A 167 -9.39 4.31 -4.89
C ALA A 167 -10.39 3.69 -5.87
N HIS A 168 -10.98 4.55 -6.70
CA HIS A 168 -11.82 4.15 -7.81
C HIS A 168 -11.15 4.54 -9.13
N VAL A 169 -10.87 3.53 -9.94
CA VAL A 169 -10.22 3.63 -11.25
C VAL A 169 -11.19 3.13 -12.32
N VAL A 170 -11.45 3.98 -13.31
CA VAL A 170 -12.19 3.61 -14.53
C VAL A 170 -11.15 3.22 -15.58
N ARG A 171 -11.24 1.98 -16.07
CA ARG A 171 -10.31 1.40 -17.05
C ARG A 171 -10.81 1.59 -18.48
N GLU A 172 -12.11 1.45 -18.68
CA GLU A 172 -12.78 1.52 -19.99
C GLU A 172 -14.19 2.11 -19.85
N GLY A 173 -14.61 2.90 -20.84
CA GLY A 173 -15.94 3.51 -20.93
C GLY A 173 -16.01 4.96 -20.43
N ASP A 174 -17.16 5.61 -20.70
CA ASP A 174 -17.40 7.05 -20.47
C ASP A 174 -17.85 7.38 -19.04
N GLY A 175 -17.59 6.47 -18.08
CA GLY A 175 -18.05 6.62 -16.70
C GLY A 175 -17.12 7.51 -15.87
N GLU A 176 -17.69 8.42 -15.08
CA GLU A 176 -16.92 9.19 -14.11
C GLU A 176 -16.57 8.34 -12.87
N PRO A 177 -15.31 8.36 -12.40
CA PRO A 177 -14.93 7.65 -11.18
C PRO A 177 -15.54 8.35 -9.96
N THR A 178 -16.55 7.73 -9.34
CA THR A 178 -17.13 8.16 -8.06
C THR A 178 -16.78 7.20 -6.91
N ILE A 179 -16.29 7.77 -5.81
CA ILE A 179 -16.00 7.05 -4.54
C ILE A 179 -17.26 6.59 -3.79
N GLN A 180 -18.43 7.15 -4.11
CA GLN A 180 -19.70 6.79 -3.44
C GLN A 180 -20.08 5.32 -3.64
N ASN A 181 -19.47 4.65 -4.62
CA ASN A 181 -19.73 3.25 -4.95
C ASN A 181 -18.99 2.24 -4.05
N ILE A 182 -18.19 2.70 -3.08
CA ILE A 182 -17.53 1.83 -2.11
C ILE A 182 -17.98 2.26 -0.72
N GLU A 183 -18.96 1.53 -0.19
CA GLU A 183 -19.42 1.73 1.18
C GLU A 183 -18.35 1.26 2.17
N ILE A 184 -17.87 2.20 2.98
CA ILE A 184 -16.95 1.98 4.09
C ILE A 184 -17.70 2.25 5.39
N ASN A 185 -17.52 1.38 6.38
CA ASN A 185 -18.11 1.59 7.70
C ASN A 185 -17.51 2.83 8.38
N ARG A 186 -18.33 3.89 8.48
CA ARG A 186 -17.92 5.19 9.06
C ARG A 186 -17.90 5.21 10.58
N GLU A 187 -18.45 4.20 11.24
CA GLU A 187 -18.31 4.04 12.69
C GLU A 187 -16.87 3.68 13.06
N HIS A 188 -16.20 2.91 12.20
CA HIS A 188 -14.81 2.49 12.41
C HIS A 188 -13.79 3.36 11.69
N TYR A 189 -14.15 3.94 10.54
CA TYR A 189 -13.24 4.75 9.73
C TYR A 189 -13.69 6.20 9.64
N ARG A 190 -12.83 7.12 10.11
CA ARG A 190 -13.00 8.55 9.88
C ARG A 190 -12.22 8.99 8.65
N ARG A 191 -12.88 9.71 7.76
CA ARG A 191 -12.26 10.28 6.56
C ARG A 191 -11.21 11.32 6.96
N LEU A 192 -10.00 11.21 6.40
CA LEU A 192 -8.96 12.21 6.56
C LEU A 192 -9.27 13.38 5.63
N SER A 193 -9.67 14.53 6.19
CA SER A 193 -9.86 15.76 5.42
C SER A 193 -8.51 16.43 5.11
N SER A 194 -8.41 17.07 3.94
CA SER A 194 -7.25 17.90 3.55
C SER A 194 -7.06 19.19 4.38
N ASN A 195 -7.99 19.50 5.30
CA ASN A 195 -8.00 20.75 6.07
C ASN A 195 -7.27 20.59 7.42
N GLY A 196 -5.94 20.50 7.37
CA GLY A 196 -5.12 20.34 8.57
C GLY A 196 -3.67 20.83 8.44
N ARG A 197 -3.42 21.85 7.60
CA ARG A 197 -2.17 22.63 7.66
C ARG A 197 -2.48 24.03 8.20
N ASN A 198 -2.53 24.12 9.53
CA ASN A 198 -2.17 25.32 10.27
C ASN A 198 -1.17 24.84 11.34
N GLY A 199 0.09 25.28 11.23
CA GLY A 199 1.19 24.89 12.10
C GLY A 199 2.47 24.65 11.31
#